data_AF-A0A0R8P5J0-F1
#
_entry.id   AF-A0A0R8P5J0-F1
#
_cell.length_a   1.000
_cell.length_b   1.000
_cell.length_c   1.000
_cell.angle_alpha   90.00
_cell.angle_beta   90.00
_cell.angle_gamma   90.00
#
_symmetry.space_group_name_H-M   'P 1'
#
loop_
_entity.id
_entity.type
_entity.pdbx_description
1 polymer ?
#
loop_
_entity_poly.entity_id
_entity_poly.type
_entity_poly.pdbx_seq_one_letter_code
_entity_poly.pdbx_strand_id
1 'polypeptide(L)' 'MKYAVVFVFVALATIVYAVPRPDGETYPTKYDNINIDEILGNPRLVDNYIACVEGSGKCTPEGEELKKHFGDA' A
#
# COMPACT_ATOMS: atom_id res chain seq x y z
N MET A 1 -19.22 -3.72 43.57
CA MET A 1 -17.92 -4.28 43.17
C MET A 1 -18.03 -5.21 41.96
N LYS A 2 -18.82 -6.29 42.01
CA LYS A 2 -19.07 -7.20 40.86
C LYS A 2 -19.46 -6.51 39.54
N TYR A 3 -20.43 -5.59 39.56
CA TYR A 3 -20.87 -4.87 38.37
C TYR A 3 -19.84 -3.86 37.85
N ALA A 4 -19.04 -3.26 38.74
CA ALA A 4 -17.97 -2.34 38.34
C ALA A 4 -16.85 -3.08 37.60
N VAL A 5 -16.50 -4.28 38.07
CA VAL A 5 -15.52 -5.15 37.38
C VAL A 5 -16.06 -5.58 36.02
N VAL A 6 -17.33 -6.00 35.93
CA VAL A 6 -17.96 -6.36 34.64
C VAL A 6 -17.96 -5.18 33.68
N PHE A 7 -18.29 -3.97 34.15
CA PHE A 7 -18.32 -2.78 33.29
C PHE A 7 -16.93 -2.40 32.77
N VAL A 8 -15.89 -2.53 33.59
CA VAL A 8 -14.49 -2.30 33.17
C VAL A 8 -14.04 -3.33 32.14
N PHE A 9 -14.39 -4.61 32.33
CA PHE A 9 -14.06 -5.65 31.34
C PHE A 9 -14.79 -5.45 30.01
N VAL A 10 -16.06 -5.03 30.04
CA VAL A 10 -16.81 -4.71 28.81
C VAL A 10 -16.22 -3.49 28.10
N ALA A 11 -15.86 -2.43 28.84
CA ALA A 11 -15.22 -1.25 28.27
C ALA A 11 -13.87 -1.61 27.62
N LEU A 12 -13.02 -2.41 28.29
CA LEU A 12 -11.77 -2.88 27.72
C LEU A 12 -11.97 -3.75 26.48
N ALA A 13 -12.98 -4.62 26.47
CA ALA A 13 -13.29 -5.44 25.30
C ALA A 13 -13.67 -4.57 24.09
N THR A 14 -14.49 -3.53 24.28
CA THR A 14 -14.89 -2.64 23.17
C THR A 14 -13.71 -1.89 22.55
N ILE A 15 -12.71 -1.52 23.35
CA ILE A 15 -11.51 -0.82 22.86
C ILE A 15 -10.69 -1.74 21.94
N VAL A 16 -10.60 -3.04 22.24
CA VAL A 16 -9.86 -4.02 21.42
C VAL A 16 -10.51 -4.25 20.05
N TYR A 17 -11.84 -4.17 19.96
CA TYR A 17 -12.57 -4.33 18.69
C TYR A 17 -12.64 -3.04 17.86
N ALA A 18 -12.41 -1.86 18.47
CA ALA A 18 -12.45 -0.57 17.78
C ALA A 18 -11.14 -0.21 17.06
N VAL A 19 -10.05 -0.96 17.28
CA VAL A 19 -8.80 -0.76 16.54
C VAL A 19 -9.01 -1.24 15.11
N PRO A 20 -8.83 -0.38 14.09
CA PRO A 20 -8.87 -0.82 12.70
C PRO A 20 -7.77 -1.87 12.51
N ARG A 21 -8.18 -3.10 12.26
CA ARG A 21 -7.28 -4.13 11.78
C ARG A 21 -7.05 -3.83 10.30
N PRO A 22 -5.81 -3.80 9.81
CA PRO A 22 -5.57 -3.80 8.38
C PRO A 22 -6.04 -5.16 7.83
N ASP A 23 -7.33 -5.26 7.56
CA ASP A 23 -8.02 -6.48 7.10
C ASP A 23 -7.85 -6.71 5.59
N GLY A 24 -6.93 -5.99 4.94
CA GLY A 24 -6.65 -6.09 3.51
C GLY A 24 -5.15 -6.07 3.24
N GLU A 25 -4.71 -6.80 2.24
CA GLU A 25 -3.35 -6.69 1.71
C GLU A 25 -3.16 -5.26 1.17
N THR A 26 -2.57 -4.39 1.99
CA THR A 26 -2.29 -3.01 1.59
C THR A 26 -1.03 -2.97 0.76
N TYR A 27 -1.08 -2.26 -0.36
CA TYR A 27 0.13 -1.98 -1.15
C TYR A 27 1.18 -1.22 -0.32
N PRO A 28 2.48 -1.46 -0.58
CA PRO A 28 3.55 -0.82 0.15
C PRO A 28 3.61 0.68 -0.13
N THR A 29 3.52 1.51 0.91
CA THR A 29 3.54 2.99 0.81
C THR A 29 4.93 3.59 0.55
N LYS A 30 5.94 2.75 0.39
CA LYS A 30 7.35 3.17 0.25
C LYS A 30 7.56 4.08 -0.97
N TYR A 31 6.74 3.91 -2.00
CA TYR A 31 6.87 4.59 -3.28
C TYR A 31 5.72 5.57 -3.56
N ASP A 32 5.00 6.04 -2.53
CA ASP A 32 3.87 6.97 -2.73
C ASP A 32 4.30 8.41 -3.07
N ASN A 33 5.57 8.77 -2.80
CA ASN A 33 6.09 10.14 -2.93
C ASN A 33 6.96 10.33 -4.19
N ILE A 34 6.77 9.48 -5.18
CA ILE A 34 7.46 9.56 -6.48
C ILE A 34 6.89 10.69 -7.32
N ASN A 35 7.75 11.39 -8.05
CA ASN A 35 7.35 12.53 -8.86
C ASN A 35 6.78 12.05 -10.20
N ILE A 36 5.46 11.81 -10.23
CA ILE A 36 4.79 11.31 -11.43
C ILE A 36 4.85 12.34 -12.57
N ASP A 37 4.78 13.64 -12.27
CA ASP A 37 4.86 14.70 -13.28
C ASP A 37 6.20 14.70 -14.01
N GLU A 38 7.30 14.41 -13.30
CA GLU A 38 8.62 14.27 -13.90
C GLU A 38 8.73 13.01 -14.79
N ILE A 39 8.16 11.89 -14.34
CA ILE A 39 8.15 10.65 -15.12
C ILE A 39 7.35 10.86 -16.41
N LEU A 40 6.13 11.39 -16.32
CA LEU A 40 5.25 11.64 -17.47
C LEU A 40 5.76 12.78 -18.36
N GLY A 41 6.50 13.74 -17.80
CA GLY A 41 7.14 14.83 -18.54
C GLY A 41 8.36 14.41 -19.35
N ASN A 42 8.89 13.20 -19.13
CA ASN A 42 10.06 12.68 -19.84
C ASN A 42 9.72 11.38 -20.59
N PRO A 43 9.57 11.43 -21.94
CA PRO A 43 9.21 10.27 -22.75
C PRO A 43 10.14 9.07 -22.54
N ARG A 44 11.44 9.30 -22.30
CA ARG A 44 12.39 8.21 -22.06
C ARG A 44 12.12 7.48 -20.75
N LEU A 45 11.65 8.18 -19.71
CA LEU A 45 11.30 7.56 -18.44
C LEU A 45 10.03 6.74 -18.63
N VAL A 46 9.00 7.31 -19.26
CA VAL A 46 7.76 6.59 -19.59
C VAL A 46 8.04 5.30 -20.35
N ASP A 47 8.84 5.36 -21.41
CA ASP A 47 9.20 4.19 -22.22
C ASP A 47 9.89 3.09 -21.39
N ASN A 48 10.75 3.47 -20.44
CA ASN A 48 11.41 2.52 -19.55
C ASN A 48 10.44 1.86 -18.57
N TYR A 49 9.47 2.61 -18.03
CA TYR A 49 8.43 2.05 -17.15
C TYR A 49 7.51 1.10 -17.91
N ILE A 50 7.12 1.45 -19.14
CA ILE A 50 6.33 0.57 -20.01
C ILE A 50 7.12 -0.72 -20.32
N ALA A 51 8.37 -0.59 -20.78
CA ALA A 51 9.22 -1.75 -21.08
C ALA A 51 9.47 -2.64 -19.85
N CYS A 52 9.54 -2.05 -18.65
CA CYS A 52 9.62 -2.79 -17.40
C CYS A 52 8.36 -3.65 -17.18
N VAL A 53 7.16 -3.04 -17.25
CA VAL A 53 5.88 -3.73 -17.07
C VAL A 53 5.71 -4.85 -18.10
N GLU A 54 6.07 -4.59 -19.37
CA GLU A 54 6.06 -5.59 -20.45
C GLU A 54 7.14 -6.68 -20.30
N GLY A 55 8.16 -6.47 -19.46
CA GLY A 55 9.27 -7.38 -19.27
C GLY A 55 10.30 -7.39 -20.42
N SER A 56 10.22 -6.42 -21.33
CA SER A 56 11.17 -6.22 -22.42
C SER A 56 12.38 -5.36 -22.00
N GLY A 57 12.28 -4.66 -20.87
CA GLY A 57 13.29 -3.73 -20.36
C GLY A 57 13.73 -3.97 -18.91
N LYS A 58 14.67 -3.14 -18.45
CA LYS A 58 15.13 -3.12 -17.06
C LYS A 58 14.13 -2.36 -16.18
N CYS A 59 13.85 -2.89 -15.00
CA CYS A 59 13.00 -2.25 -14.01
C CYS A 59 13.82 -1.45 -12.99
N THR A 60 13.29 -0.29 -12.59
CA THR A 60 13.69 0.37 -11.33
C THR A 60 13.04 -0.39 -10.16
N PRO A 61 13.53 -0.21 -8.91
CA PRO A 61 12.89 -0.84 -7.75
C PRO A 61 11.40 -0.49 -7.60
N GLU A 62 11.03 0.74 -7.98
CA GLU A 62 9.65 1.21 -8.01
C GLU A 62 8.85 0.61 -9.16
N GLY A 63 9.42 0.57 -10.38
CA GLY A 63 8.80 -0.07 -11.53
C GLY A 63 8.57 -1.57 -11.32
N GLU A 64 9.43 -2.23 -10.54
CA GLU A 64 9.28 -3.64 -10.16
C GLU A 64 8.08 -3.84 -9.23
N GLU A 65 7.88 -2.95 -8.25
CA GLU A 65 6.68 -2.96 -7.40
C GLU A 65 5.42 -2.67 -8.22
N LEU A 66 5.48 -1.68 -9.11
CA LEU A 66 4.38 -1.39 -10.05
C LEU A 66 4.05 -2.62 -10.89
N LYS A 67 5.04 -3.28 -11.49
CA LYS A 67 4.85 -4.46 -12.33
C LYS A 67 4.17 -5.61 -11.60
N LYS A 68 4.54 -5.87 -10.34
CA LYS A 68 3.92 -6.94 -9.52
C LYS A 68 2.42 -6.73 -9.32
N HIS A 69 2.00 -5.47 -9.22
CA HIS A 69 0.62 -5.10 -8.90
C HIS A 69 -0.16 -4.52 -10.08
N PHE A 70 0.47 -4.38 -11.25
CA PHE A 70 -0.12 -3.75 -12.44
C PHE A 70 -1.38 -4.48 -12.93
N GLY A 71 -1.45 -5.80 -12.77
CA GLY A 71 -2.60 -6.61 -13.18
C GLY A 71 -3.73 -6.72 -12.15
N ASP A 72 -3.51 -6.23 -10.92
CA ASP A 72 -4.51 -6.28 -9.84
C ASP A 72 -5.47 -5.08 -9.88
N ALA A 73 -5.14 -4.06 -10.68
CA ALA A 73 -5.87 -2.80 -10.79
C ALA A 73 -6.97 -2.80 -11.87
#